data_AF-A0A0R1NW87-F1
#
_entry.id   AF-A0A0R1NW87-F1
#
_cell.length_a   1.000
_cell.length_b   1.000
_cell.length_c   1.000
_cell.angle_alpha   90.00
_cell.angle_beta   90.00
_cell.angle_gamma   90.00
#
_symmetry.space_group_name_H-M   'P 1'
#
loop_
_entity.id
_entity.type
_entity.pdbx_description
1 polymer ?
#
loop_
_entity_poly.entity_id
_entity_poly.type
_entity_poly.pdbx_seq_one_letter_code
_entity_poly.pdbx_strand_id
1 'polypeptide(L)' 'MEVIKMPIRIQSINNMNLFLLPNNIHPQAEHYNVFQADDGVILFIPVHDTEK' A
#
# COMPACT_ATOMS: atom_id res chain seq x y z
N MET A 1 -18.46 11.63 2.40
CA MET A 1 -17.06 11.35 2.78
C MET A 1 -16.22 11.61 1.54
N GLU A 2 -15.45 12.68 1.53
CA GLU A 2 -14.67 13.09 0.35
C GLU A 2 -13.43 12.20 0.25
N VAL A 3 -13.29 11.47 -0.85
CA VAL A 3 -12.10 10.66 -1.11
C VAL A 3 -11.04 11.58 -1.65
N ILE A 4 -10.05 11.93 -0.83
CA ILE A 4 -8.89 12.70 -1.25
C ILE A 4 -8.06 11.83 -2.20
N LYS A 5 -8.15 12.11 -3.51
CA LYS A 5 -7.35 11.42 -4.54
C LYS A 5 -5.96 12.04 -4.60
N MET A 6 -4.96 11.34 -4.07
CA MET A 6 -3.56 11.73 -4.20
C MET A 6 -2.87 10.87 -5.25
N PRO A 7 -2.34 11.45 -6.34
CA PRO A 7 -1.53 10.69 -7.27
C PRO A 7 -0.24 10.23 -6.57
N ILE A 8 0.08 8.95 -6.69
CA ILE A 8 1.35 8.38 -6.20
C ILE A 8 2.26 8.04 -7.38
N ARG A 9 3.57 7.99 -7.13
CA ARG A 9 4.56 7.56 -8.13
C ARG A 9 5.06 6.16 -7.77
N ILE A 10 5.06 5.28 -8.76
CA ILE A 10 5.71 3.97 -8.69
C ILE A 10 7.14 4.13 -9.22
N GLN A 11 8.13 3.64 -8.48
CA GLN A 11 9.52 3.59 -8.91
C GLN A 11 9.98 2.14 -9.06
N SER A 12 10.70 1.84 -10.14
CA SER A 12 11.34 0.54 -10.32
C SER A 12 12.79 0.61 -9.83
N ILE A 13 13.15 -0.20 -8.84
CA ILE A 13 14.50 -0.30 -8.27
C ILE A 13 14.86 -1.77 -8.17
N ASN A 14 16.00 -2.18 -8.76
CA ASN A 14 16.55 -3.54 -8.66
C ASN A 14 15.52 -4.65 -8.90
N ASN A 15 14.76 -4.56 -10.00
CA ASN A 15 13.69 -5.50 -10.36
C ASN A 15 12.50 -5.55 -9.39
N MET A 16 12.35 -4.55 -8.53
CA MET A 16 11.19 -4.38 -7.65
C MET A 16 10.46 -3.07 -7.93
N ASN A 17 9.14 -3.08 -7.78
CA ASN A 17 8.34 -1.86 -7.81
C ASN A 17 8.11 -1.36 -6.38
N LEU A 18 8.43 -0.09 -6.15
CA LEU A 18 8.25 0.60 -4.87
C LEU A 18 7.21 1.71 -5.03
N PHE A 19 6.31 1.80 -4.05
CA PHE A 19 5.34 2.88 -3.95
C PHE A 19 5.86 3.95 -3.00
N LEU A 20 5.96 5.19 -3.46
CA LEU A 20 6.22 6.30 -2.57
C LEU A 20 4.89 6.78 -1.97
N LEU A 21 4.70 6.50 -0.67
CA LEU A 21 3.53 6.95 0.05
C LEU A 21 3.62 8.46 0.35
N PRO A 22 2.54 9.22 0.14
CA PRO A 22 2.44 10.59 0.63
C PRO A 22 2.67 10.68 2.14
N ASN A 23 3.28 11.77 2.62
CA ASN A 23 3.67 11.94 4.03
C ASN A 23 2.50 11.91 5.03
N ASN A 24 1.26 12.09 4.56
CA ASN A 24 0.05 12.02 5.37
C ASN A 24 -0.55 10.60 5.43
N ILE A 25 0.07 9.61 4.77
CA ILE A 25 -0.27 8.19 4.92
C ILE A 25 0.78 7.54 5.81
N HIS A 26 0.35 7.07 6.97
CA HIS A 26 1.21 6.37 7.92
C HIS A 26 0.94 4.86 7.85
N PRO A 27 1.91 4.03 7.43
CA PRO A 27 1.79 2.58 7.53
C PRO A 27 1.44 2.15 8.96
N GLN A 28 0.58 1.15 9.08
CA GLN A 28 0.03 0.60 10.32
C GLN A 28 0.71 -0.73 10.73
N ALA A 29 1.54 -1.30 9.86
CA ALA A 29 2.29 -2.54 10.09
C ALA A 29 3.58 -2.55 9.26
N GLU A 30 4.50 -3.47 9.56
CA GLU A 30 5.68 -3.74 8.72
C GLU A 30 5.33 -4.65 7.53
N HIS A 31 4.36 -5.55 7.73
CA HIS A 31 3.95 -6.54 6.74
C HIS A 31 2.50 -6.33 6.30
N TYR A 32 2.23 -6.61 5.03
CA TYR A 32 0.91 -6.46 4.42
C TYR A 32 0.59 -7.63 3.51
N ASN A 33 -0.65 -8.10 3.57
CA ASN A 33 -1.21 -8.93 2.50
C ASN A 33 -1.62 -8.03 1.33
N VAL A 34 -1.32 -8.46 0.11
CA VAL A 34 -1.58 -7.71 -1.12
C VAL A 34 -2.58 -8.44 -1.99
N PHE A 35 -3.64 -7.75 -2.37
CA PHE A 35 -4.68 -8.26 -3.28
C PHE A 35 -4.87 -7.29 -4.44
N GLN A 36 -4.96 -7.81 -5.66
CA GLN A 36 -5.33 -7.04 -6.83
C GLN A 36 -6.71 -7.50 -7.30
N ALA A 37 -7.66 -6.58 -7.34
CA ALA A 37 -9.00 -6.82 -7.86
C ALA A 37 -9.02 -6.69 -9.39
N ASP A 38 -10.08 -7.22 -10.01
CA ASP A 38 -10.24 -7.27 -11.47
C ASP A 38 -10.31 -5.88 -12.12
N ASP A 39 -10.72 -4.86 -11.36
CA ASP A 39 -10.77 -3.45 -11.80
C ASP A 39 -9.41 -2.74 -11.68
N GLY A 40 -8.37 -3.46 -11.26
CA GLY A 40 -7.02 -2.94 -11.10
C GLY A 40 -6.75 -2.26 -9.75
N VAL A 41 -7.71 -2.26 -8.81
CA VAL A 41 -7.49 -1.76 -7.45
C VAL A 41 -6.55 -2.72 -6.71
N ILE A 42 -5.53 -2.15 -6.04
CA ILE A 42 -4.61 -2.89 -5.17
C ILE A 42 -4.94 -2.57 -3.71
N LEU A 43 -5.28 -3.60 -2.93
CA LEU A 43 -5.51 -3.52 -1.49
C LEU A 43 -4.28 -4.01 -0.72
N PHE A 44 -3.82 -3.18 0.22
CA PHE A 44 -2.80 -3.54 1.20
C PHE A 44 -3.49 -3.68 2.57
N ILE A 45 -3.50 -4.90 3.12
CA ILE A 45 -4.14 -5.20 4.40
C ILE A 45 -3.05 -5.45 5.44
N PRO A 46 -2.96 -4.66 6.53
CA PRO A 46 -1.90 -4.83 7.53
C PRO A 46 -1.98 -6.23 8.14
N VAL A 47 -0.84 -6.89 8.21
CA VAL A 47 -0.70 -8.12 8.99
C VAL A 47 -0.32 -7.68 10.40
N HIS A 48 -1.30 -7.71 11.30
CA HIS A 48 -1.02 -7.62 12.72
C HIS A 48 -0.52 -9.01 13.13
N ASP A 49 0.75 -9.10 13.52
CA ASP A 49 1.22 -10.24 14.28
C ASP A 49 0.37 -10.28 15.56
N THR A 50 -0.64 -11.15 15.53
CA THR A 50 -1.37 -11.53 16.73
C THR A 50 -0.39 -12.39 17.49
N GLU A 51 0.46 -11.75 18.30
CA GLU A 51 1.28 -12.45 19.26
C GLU A 51 0.37 -13.38 20.07
N LYS A 52 0.73 -14.66 20.03
CA LYS A 52 0.19 -15.75 20.85
C LYS A 52 0.57 -15.57 22.31
#